data_AF-M0BKR8-F1
#
_entry.id   AF-M0BKR8-F1
#
_cell.length_a   1.000
_cell.length_b   1.000
_cell.length_c   1.000
_cell.angle_alpha   90.00
_cell.angle_beta   90.00
_cell.angle_gamma   90.00
#
_symmetry.space_group_name_H-M   'P 1'
#
loop_
_entity.id
_entity.type
_entity.pdbx_description
1 polymer ?
#
loop_
_entity_poly.entity_id
_entity_poly.type
_entity_poly.pdbx_seq_one_letter_code
_entity_poly.pdbx_strand_id
1 'polypeptide(L)'
;MNILAVKRPTTMTDTTLDDIARQLDRATELEDEEAIAVLRTAREDLQALGNDPDTDEDRRTELVTRIEQRLREVENRDAYDSGLGAAMNPDEDEAP
;
A
#
# COMPACT_ATOMS: atom_id res chain seq x y z
N MET A 1 33.52 15.45 -16.72
CA MET A 1 33.50 14.15 -16.02
C MET A 1 32.70 14.32 -14.74
N ASN A 2 31.47 13.82 -14.68
CA ASN A 2 31.02 12.95 -13.59
C ASN A 2 29.69 12.30 -13.98
N ILE A 3 29.86 11.10 -14.51
CA ILE A 3 28.99 9.92 -14.49
C ILE A 3 27.54 10.16 -14.01
N LEU A 4 26.67 10.16 -15.01
CA LEU A 4 25.26 9.78 -14.97
C LEU A 4 25.08 8.63 -13.96
N ALA A 5 24.51 8.90 -12.79
CA ALA A 5 24.09 7.85 -11.84
C ALA A 5 22.85 7.16 -12.39
N VAL A 6 23.07 6.30 -13.39
CA VAL A 6 22.10 5.32 -13.85
C VAL A 6 21.97 4.29 -12.73
N LYS A 7 21.05 4.54 -11.78
CA LYS A 7 20.62 3.56 -10.78
C LYS A 7 19.78 2.50 -11.52
N ARG A 8 20.44 1.48 -12.08
CA ARG A 8 19.81 0.28 -12.66
C ARG A 8 19.53 -0.76 -11.55
N PRO A 9 18.59 -1.71 -11.78
CA PRO A 9 17.66 -2.17 -10.75
C PRO A 9 18.01 -3.54 -10.11
N THR A 10 17.28 -3.82 -9.02
CA THR A 10 16.97 -5.09 -8.30
C THR A 10 18.07 -5.78 -7.47
N THR A 11 18.02 -5.58 -6.13
CA THR A 11 17.92 -6.63 -5.06
C THR A 11 17.74 -5.96 -3.68
N MET A 12 16.65 -6.30 -2.96
CA MET A 12 16.29 -6.24 -1.52
C MET A 12 17.07 -5.44 -0.42
N THR A 13 18.08 -4.61 -0.68
CA THR A 13 18.91 -4.05 0.43
C THR A 13 19.09 -2.54 0.46
N ASP A 14 18.35 -1.74 -0.32
CA ASP A 14 18.32 -0.28 -0.11
C ASP A 14 16.99 0.29 -0.64
N THR A 15 15.88 -0.10 -0.02
CA THR A 15 14.59 0.58 -0.26
C THR A 15 14.68 1.99 0.34
N THR A 16 14.45 3.03 -0.46
CA THR A 16 14.48 4.42 0.01
C THR A 16 13.07 4.96 0.31
N LEU A 17 12.98 6.07 1.05
CA LEU A 17 11.70 6.78 1.26
C LEU A 17 11.01 7.17 -0.05
N ASP A 18 11.78 7.50 -1.11
CA ASP A 18 11.23 7.80 -2.44
C ASP A 18 10.70 6.56 -3.18
N ASP A 19 11.24 5.38 -2.89
CA ASP A 19 10.72 4.13 -3.45
C ASP A 19 9.42 3.74 -2.74
N ILE A 20 9.35 3.93 -1.42
CA ILE A 20 8.14 3.70 -0.63
C ILE A 20 7.02 4.66 -1.03
N ALA A 21 7.34 5.93 -1.26
CA ALA A 21 6.37 6.90 -1.79
C ALA A 21 5.79 6.45 -3.14
N ARG A 22 6.64 5.93 -4.04
CA ARG A 22 6.20 5.40 -5.34
C ARG A 22 5.36 4.14 -5.22
N GLN A 23 5.67 3.25 -4.28
CA GLN A 23 4.83 2.08 -3.98
C GLN A 23 3.45 2.49 -3.46
N LEU A 24 3.40 3.49 -2.58
CA LEU A 24 2.17 4.03 -2.04
C LEU A 24 1.28 4.66 -3.12
N ASP A 25 1.87 5.43 -4.04
CA ASP A 25 1.13 5.98 -5.18
C ASP A 25 0.63 4.85 -6.10
N ARG A 26 1.46 3.84 -6.38
CA ARG A 26 1.03 2.66 -7.16
C ARG A 26 -0.13 1.91 -6.50
N ALA A 27 -0.14 1.77 -5.18
CA ALA A 27 -1.23 1.10 -4.45
C ALA A 27 -2.61 1.80 -4.61
N THR A 28 -2.65 3.04 -5.11
CA THR A 28 -3.91 3.71 -5.47
C THR A 28 -4.51 3.19 -6.78
N GLU A 29 -3.70 2.58 -7.63
CA GLU A 29 -4.08 2.06 -8.95
C GLU A 29 -4.39 0.56 -8.94
N LEU A 30 -4.17 -0.12 -7.80
CA LEU A 30 -4.33 -1.56 -7.64
C LEU A 30 -5.70 -1.93 -7.04
N GLU A 31 -6.12 -3.17 -7.30
CA GLU A 31 -7.26 -3.80 -6.65
C GLU A 31 -6.99 -4.08 -5.16
N ASP A 32 -8.04 -4.28 -4.38
CA ASP A 32 -8.00 -4.20 -2.90
C ASP A 32 -6.97 -5.17 -2.28
N GLU A 33 -6.98 -6.44 -2.69
CA GLU A 33 -6.01 -7.43 -2.19
C GLU A 33 -4.56 -7.08 -2.55
N GLU A 34 -4.31 -6.67 -3.80
CA GLU A 34 -2.97 -6.33 -4.28
C GLU A 34 -2.47 -5.02 -3.65
N ALA A 35 -3.36 -4.04 -3.49
CA ALA A 35 -3.08 -2.79 -2.80
C ALA A 35 -2.71 -3.05 -1.33
N ILE A 36 -3.44 -3.91 -0.61
CA ILE A 36 -3.12 -4.29 0.77
C ILE A 36 -1.73 -4.93 0.84
N ALA A 37 -1.41 -5.85 -0.07
CA ALA A 37 -0.10 -6.50 -0.10
C ALA A 37 1.03 -5.47 -0.27
N VAL A 38 0.91 -4.57 -1.24
CA VAL A 38 1.92 -3.51 -1.48
C VAL A 38 2.05 -2.58 -0.28
N LEU A 39 0.94 -2.16 0.33
CA LEU A 39 0.95 -1.26 1.49
C LEU A 39 1.59 -1.91 2.72
N ARG A 40 1.39 -3.23 2.92
CA ARG A 40 2.03 -3.98 4.01
C ARG A 40 3.54 -4.08 3.81
N THR A 41 4.00 -4.41 2.60
CA THR A 41 5.43 -4.42 2.27
C THR A 41 6.06 -3.04 2.45
N ALA A 42 5.40 -1.98 1.96
CA ALA A 42 5.87 -0.61 2.14
C ALA A 42 6.03 -0.23 3.62
N ARG A 43 5.14 -0.72 4.49
CA ARG A 43 5.23 -0.51 5.95
C ARG A 43 6.44 -1.23 6.56
N GLU A 44 6.71 -2.47 6.15
CA GLU A 44 7.85 -3.25 6.62
C GLU A 44 9.17 -2.60 6.18
N ASP A 45 9.26 -2.18 4.92
CA ASP A 45 10.41 -1.45 4.38
C ASP A 45 10.66 -0.14 5.14
N LEU A 46 9.59 0.60 5.46
CA LEU A 46 9.70 1.85 6.20
C LEU A 46 10.13 1.63 7.67
N GLN A 47 9.74 0.51 8.29
CA GLN A 47 10.23 0.13 9.62
C GLN A 47 11.70 -0.25 9.60
N ALA A 48 12.16 -0.94 8.54
CA ALA A 48 13.56 -1.27 8.36
C ALA A 48 14.43 -0.01 8.27
N LEU A 49 13.99 1.00 7.48
CA LEU A 49 14.63 2.32 7.39
C LEU A 49 14.65 3.08 8.72
N GLY A 50 13.70 2.80 9.62
CA GLY A 50 13.62 3.48 10.91
C GLY A 50 14.79 3.24 11.86
N ASN A 51 15.65 2.27 11.56
CA ASN A 51 16.87 2.01 12.32
C ASN A 51 18.10 2.75 11.74
N ASP A 52 17.94 3.44 10.62
CA ASP A 52 19.00 4.19 9.96
C ASP A 52 19.01 5.66 10.45
N PRO A 53 20.10 6.13 11.08
CA PRO A 53 20.21 7.50 11.58
C PRO A 53 20.24 8.57 10.49
N ASP A 54 20.50 8.21 9.23
CA ASP A 54 20.49 9.13 8.08
C ASP A 54 19.08 9.25 7.45
N THR A 55 18.09 8.51 7.96
CA THR A 55 16.70 8.61 7.48
C THR A 55 16.03 9.88 7.99
N ASP A 56 15.38 10.60 7.07
CA ASP A 56 14.52 11.73 7.39
C ASP A 56 13.28 11.26 8.20
N GLU A 57 13.31 11.50 9.51
CA GLU A 57 12.27 11.06 10.44
C GLU A 57 10.91 11.71 10.18
N ASP A 58 10.89 12.97 9.73
CA ASP A 58 9.66 13.70 9.43
C ASP A 58 8.98 13.07 8.21
N ARG A 59 9.76 12.88 7.14
CA ARG A 59 9.28 12.24 5.91
C ARG A 59 8.87 10.79 6.13
N ARG A 60 9.60 10.06 6.98
CA ARG A 60 9.22 8.71 7.40
C ARG A 60 7.86 8.71 8.11
N THR A 61 7.67 9.61 9.08
CA THR A 61 6.42 9.68 9.87
C THR A 61 5.21 10.03 9.00
N GLU A 62 5.40 10.93 8.04
CA GLU A 62 4.38 11.26 7.03
C GLU A 62 3.98 10.01 6.22
N LEU A 63 4.96 9.25 5.74
CA LEU A 63 4.72 8.02 4.98
C LEU A 63 4.05 6.93 5.82
N VAL A 64 4.44 6.72 7.08
CA VAL A 64 3.71 5.81 8.00
C VAL A 64 2.24 6.19 8.03
N THR A 65 1.98 7.46 8.33
CA THR A 65 0.61 7.96 8.52
C THR A 65 -0.23 7.75 7.27
N ARG A 66 0.34 8.04 6.09
CA ARG A 66 -0.36 7.88 4.81
C ARG A 66 -0.60 6.41 4.46
N ILE A 67 0.35 5.52 4.73
CA ILE A 67 0.18 4.07 4.55
C ILE A 67 -0.96 3.56 5.44
N GLU A 68 -0.99 3.94 6.72
CA GLU A 68 -2.03 3.49 7.66
C GLU A 68 -3.42 4.01 7.30
N GLN A 69 -3.52 5.27 6.87
CA GLN A 69 -4.78 5.81 6.34
C GLN A 69 -5.26 5.01 5.13
N ARG A 70 -4.37 4.75 4.17
CA ARG A 70 -4.71 4.02 2.95
C ARG A 70 -5.12 2.58 3.22
N LEU A 71 -4.41 1.87 4.10
CA LEU A 71 -4.78 0.52 4.53
C LEU A 71 -6.21 0.50 5.07
N ARG A 72 -6.58 1.44 5.93
CA ARG A 72 -7.94 1.54 6.49
C ARG A 72 -8.98 1.83 5.40
N GLU A 73 -8.67 2.68 4.42
CA GLU A 73 -9.59 2.94 3.30
C GLU A 73 -9.84 1.69 2.47
N VAL A 74 -8.78 0.96 2.11
CA VAL A 74 -8.87 -0.25 1.29
C VAL A 74 -9.58 -1.37 2.06
N GLU A 75 -9.22 -1.62 3.32
CA GLU A 75 -9.89 -2.62 4.16
C GLU A 75 -11.38 -2.32 4.37
N ASN A 76 -11.75 -1.04 4.54
CA ASN A 76 -13.16 -0.66 4.62
C ASN A 76 -13.88 -0.91 3.29
N ARG A 77 -13.26 -0.57 2.15
CA ARG A 77 -13.85 -0.78 0.83
C ARG A 77 -14.10 -2.27 0.57
N ASP A 78 -13.12 -3.12 0.83
CA ASP A 78 -13.25 -4.57 0.72
C ASP A 78 -14.39 -5.10 1.60
N ALA A 79 -14.52 -4.61 2.84
CA ALA A 79 -15.62 -5.00 3.74
C ALA A 79 -17.02 -4.59 3.23
N TYR A 80 -17.14 -3.47 2.52
CA TYR A 80 -18.41 -3.03 1.93
C TYR A 80 -18.69 -3.72 0.58
N ASP A 81 -17.67 -3.99 -0.23
CA ASP A 81 -17.79 -4.69 -1.52
C ASP A 81 -18.12 -6.18 -1.31
N SER A 82 -17.44 -6.83 -0.35
CA SER A 82 -17.75 -8.20 0.09
C SER A 82 -19.06 -8.31 0.89
N GLY A 83 -19.52 -7.20 1.50
CA GLY A 83 -20.77 -7.13 2.26
C GLY A 83 -22.03 -6.97 1.39
N LEU A 84 -21.93 -6.48 0.15
CA LEU A 84 -23.07 -6.24 -0.74
C LEU A 84 -23.25 -7.30 -1.85
N GLY A 85 -22.40 -8.34 -1.88
CA GLY A 85 -22.50 -9.45 -2.85
C GLY A 85 -23.10 -10.75 -2.30
N ALA A 86 -23.15 -10.94 -0.97
CA ALA A 86 -23.59 -12.20 -0.36
C ALA A 86 -25.03 -12.20 0.20
N ALA A 87 -25.77 -11.10 0.06
CA ALA A 87 -27.15 -10.98 0.57
C ALA A 87 -28.23 -10.78 -0.52
N MET A 88 -27.89 -10.81 -1.81
CA MET A 88 -28.87 -10.64 -2.89
C MET A 88 -28.73 -11.69 -4.00
N ASN A 89 -29.16 -12.92 -3.69
CA ASN A 89 -30.10 -13.76 -4.47
C ASN A 89 -30.15 -15.18 -3.87
N PRO A 90 -31.24 -15.99 -3.98
CA PRO A 90 -32.43 -15.83 -4.84
C PRO A 90 -33.77 -16.22 -4.18
N ASP A 91 -34.83 -16.22 -4.99
CA ASP A 91 -36.18 -16.75 -4.77
C ASP A 91 -37.17 -15.78 -4.07
N GLU A 92 -37.61 -14.77 -4.83
CA GLU A 92 -39.02 -14.39 -4.71
C GLU A 92 -39.86 -15.54 -5.26
N ASP A 93 -40.10 -16.49 -4.36
CA ASP A 93 -41.19 -17.46 -4.43
C ASP A 93 -42.46 -16.72 -4.88
N GLU A 94 -43.04 -17.30 -5.93
CA GLU A 94 -44.42 -17.13 -6.36
C GLU A 94 -45.35 -16.87 -5.17
N ALA A 95 -45.94 -15.69 -5.12
CA ALA A 95 -47.06 -15.38 -4.24
C ALA A 95 -48.27 -14.98 -5.11
N PRO A 96 -49.48 -15.47 -4.76
CA PRO A 96 -50.49 -16.01 -5.69
C PRO A 96 -51.26 -14.99 -6.52
#